data_AF-A0A7S1CAV2-F1
#
_entry.id   AF-A0A7S1CAV2-F1
#
_cell.length_a   1.000
_cell.length_b   1.000
_cell.length_c   1.000
_cell.angle_alpha   90.00
_cell.angle_beta   90.00
_cell.angle_gamma   90.00
#
_symmetry.space_group_name_H-M   'P 1'
#
loop_
_entity.id
_entity.type
_entity.pdbx_description
1 polymer ?
#
loop_
_entity_poly.entity_id
_entity_poly.type
_entity_poly.pdbx_seq_one_letter_code
_entity_poly.pdbx_strand_id
1 'polypeptide(L)'
;AEATLRFGGYYAARARPGLFVVAMNYNLFQDGDFWIAANNTDVAQQLPWLRDVLRQVRALKAKAILIGHEPSMMQPYQRYFDAIIEEYADVVMDEFVGHTHTEDVCVVTAA
;
A
#
# COMPACT_ATOMS: atom_id res chain seq x y z
N ALA A 1 0.60 14.22 -4.74
CA ALA A 1 1.42 13.23 -5.47
C ALA A 1 2.91 13.57 -5.38
N GLU A 2 3.38 14.69 -5.94
CA GLU A 2 4.83 14.99 -6.00
C GLU A 2 5.54 15.03 -4.64
N ALA A 3 4.94 15.64 -3.62
CA ALA A 3 5.55 15.73 -2.29
C ALA A 3 5.82 14.36 -1.65
N THR A 4 4.85 13.45 -1.68
CA THR A 4 5.00 12.09 -1.11
C THR A 4 5.94 11.23 -1.95
N LEU A 5 5.92 11.41 -3.28
CA LEU A 5 6.85 10.73 -4.18
C LEU A 5 8.30 11.10 -3.87
N ARG A 6 8.58 12.40 -3.65
CA ARG A 6 9.93 12.87 -3.27
C ARG A 6 10.33 12.45 -1.86
N PHE A 7 9.38 12.29 -0.95
CA PHE A 7 9.65 11.95 0.45
C PHE A 7 9.94 10.45 0.65
N GLY A 8 9.07 9.58 0.14
CA GLY A 8 9.12 8.13 0.43
C GLY A 8 8.89 7.22 -0.77
N GLY A 9 8.80 7.77 -1.99
CA GLY A 9 8.60 6.97 -3.20
C GLY A 9 7.18 6.44 -3.40
N TYR A 10 6.21 6.89 -2.60
CA TYR A 10 4.80 6.50 -2.68
C TYR A 10 3.90 7.70 -2.99
N TYR A 11 2.73 7.48 -3.57
CA TYR A 11 1.78 8.56 -3.85
C TYR A 11 0.35 8.07 -4.07
N ALA A 12 -0.59 9.00 -3.90
CA ALA A 12 -1.97 8.83 -4.36
C ALA A 12 -2.28 9.83 -5.47
N ALA A 13 -3.02 9.40 -6.48
CA ALA A 13 -3.48 10.22 -7.60
C ALA A 13 -4.89 9.83 -8.01
N ARG A 14 -5.67 10.81 -8.48
CA ARG A 14 -7.00 10.55 -9.06
C ARG A 14 -6.82 10.07 -10.49
N ALA A 15 -7.12 8.80 -10.77
CA ALA A 15 -7.04 8.25 -12.12
C ALA A 15 -8.20 8.74 -12.99
N ARG A 16 -9.41 8.78 -12.42
CA ARG A 16 -10.63 9.31 -13.03
C ARG A 16 -11.65 9.68 -11.96
N PRO A 17 -12.78 10.34 -12.29
CA PRO A 17 -13.83 10.55 -11.32
C PRO A 17 -14.27 9.27 -10.62
N GLY A 18 -14.27 9.29 -9.27
CA GLY A 18 -14.63 8.14 -8.44
C GLY A 18 -13.54 7.08 -8.27
N LEU A 19 -12.34 7.24 -8.83
CA LEU A 19 -11.26 6.26 -8.73
C LEU A 19 -9.90 6.91 -8.46
N PHE A 20 -9.24 6.40 -7.43
CA PHE A 20 -7.88 6.75 -7.04
C PHE A 20 -6.93 5.57 -7.28
N VAL A 21 -5.71 5.88 -7.66
CA VAL A 21 -4.58 4.93 -7.66
C VAL A 21 -3.68 5.31 -6.49
N VAL A 22 -3.35 4.32 -5.68
CA VAL A 22 -2.45 4.44 -4.52
C VAL A 22 -1.22 3.60 -4.81
N ALA A 23 -0.13 4.26 -5.18
CA ALA A 23 1.15 3.63 -5.44
C ALA A 23 1.95 3.54 -4.16
N MET A 24 2.29 2.31 -3.78
CA MET A 24 3.02 1.97 -2.56
C MET A 24 4.48 1.63 -2.90
N ASN A 25 5.39 1.98 -2.00
CA ASN A 25 6.79 1.61 -2.03
C ASN A 25 7.04 0.45 -1.04
N TYR A 26 6.95 -0.78 -1.54
CA TYR A 26 7.12 -1.99 -0.72
C TYR A 26 8.57 -2.24 -0.29
N ASN A 27 9.55 -1.65 -0.99
CA ASN A 27 10.97 -1.84 -0.68
C ASN A 27 11.30 -1.46 0.77
N LEU A 28 10.56 -0.51 1.33
CA LEU A 28 10.70 -0.05 2.72
C LEU A 28 10.37 -1.12 3.77
N PHE A 29 9.84 -2.27 3.36
CA PHE A 29 9.35 -3.34 4.24
C PHE A 29 9.86 -4.73 3.84
N GLN A 30 10.93 -4.83 3.05
CA GLN A 30 11.44 -6.13 2.57
C GLN A 30 12.57 -6.69 3.43
N ASP A 31 12.54 -8.01 3.64
CA ASP A 31 13.62 -8.74 4.29
C ASP A 31 14.84 -8.71 3.36
N GLY A 32 15.90 -8.04 3.80
CA GLY A 32 17.13 -7.85 3.00
C GLY A 32 17.41 -6.40 2.62
N ASP A 33 16.51 -5.45 2.91
CA ASP A 33 16.87 -4.03 2.89
C ASP A 33 17.79 -3.73 4.08
N PHE A 34 19.04 -3.37 3.81
CA PHE A 34 20.02 -3.08 4.87
C PHE A 34 19.64 -1.83 5.69
N TRP A 35 18.79 -0.95 5.16
CA TRP A 35 18.27 0.21 5.90
C TRP A 35 17.27 -0.20 6.99
N ILE A 36 16.42 -1.20 6.73
CA ILE A 36 15.45 -1.66 7.73
C ILE A 36 16.14 -2.41 8.89
N ALA A 37 17.27 -3.06 8.60
CA ALA A 37 18.12 -3.66 9.63
C ALA A 37 18.72 -2.61 10.58
N ALA A 38 18.96 -1.39 10.09
CA ALA A 38 19.49 -0.28 10.89
C ALA A 38 18.39 0.41 11.73
N ASN A 39 17.18 0.56 11.18
CA ASN A 39 16.04 1.09 11.91
C ASN A 39 14.74 0.43 11.43
N ASN A 40 14.26 -0.55 12.22
CA ASN A 40 13.05 -1.29 11.92
C ASN A 40 11.78 -0.54 12.37
N THR A 41 11.58 0.64 11.79
CA THR A 41 10.39 1.47 11.95
C THR A 41 9.90 1.92 10.58
N ASP A 42 8.59 2.18 10.41
CA ASP A 42 8.06 2.84 9.21
C ASP A 42 8.52 4.32 9.14
N VAL A 43 9.79 4.52 8.78
CA VAL A 43 10.46 5.83 8.73
C VAL A 43 9.81 6.80 7.75
N ALA A 44 9.12 6.27 6.73
CA ALA A 44 8.43 7.07 5.73
C ALA A 44 6.94 7.28 6.06
N GLN A 45 6.47 6.80 7.22
CA GLN A 45 5.06 6.88 7.67
C GLN A 45 4.07 6.40 6.60
N GLN A 46 4.45 5.43 5.80
CA GLN A 46 3.66 4.99 4.66
C GLN A 46 2.38 4.26 5.07
N LEU A 47 2.38 3.45 6.14
CA LEU A 47 1.16 2.76 6.59
C LEU A 47 0.15 3.70 7.25
N PRO A 48 0.54 4.63 8.15
CA PRO A 48 -0.37 5.68 8.62
C PRO A 48 -0.90 6.56 7.47
N TRP A 49 -0.05 6.90 6.50
CA TRP A 49 -0.43 7.64 5.32
C TRP A 49 -1.46 6.88 4.47
N LEU A 50 -1.26 5.59 4.22
CA LEU A 50 -2.20 4.74 3.46
C LEU A 50 -3.59 4.75 4.12
N ARG A 51 -3.63 4.54 5.43
CA ARG A 51 -4.89 4.57 6.21
C ARG A 51 -5.62 5.91 6.03
N ASP A 52 -4.90 7.03 6.10
CA ASP A 52 -5.50 8.35 5.91
C ASP A 52 -6.00 8.58 4.47
N VAL A 53 -5.25 8.13 3.46
CA VAL A 53 -5.69 8.17 2.07
C VAL A 53 -6.98 7.39 1.88
N LEU A 54 -7.05 6.14 2.36
CA LEU A 54 -8.25 5.30 2.20
C LEU A 54 -9.45 5.88 2.96
N ARG A 55 -9.24 6.46 4.15
CA ARG A 55 -10.27 7.22 4.87
C ARG A 55 -10.83 8.37 4.04
N GLN A 56 -9.97 9.14 3.39
CA GLN A 56 -10.39 10.24 2.51
C GLN A 56 -11.12 9.74 1.26
N VAL A 57 -10.64 8.67 0.62
CA VAL A 57 -11.29 8.05 -0.54
C VAL A 57 -12.70 7.55 -0.16
N ARG A 58 -12.84 6.91 1.00
CA ARG A 58 -14.15 6.50 1.55
C ARG A 58 -15.09 7.69 1.73
N ALA A 59 -14.61 8.77 2.35
CA ALA A 59 -15.40 9.98 2.59
C ALA A 59 -15.87 10.64 1.29
N LEU A 60 -15.08 10.54 0.22
CA LEU A 60 -15.43 10.99 -1.13
C LEU A 60 -16.37 10.04 -1.88
N LYS A 61 -16.79 8.92 -1.27
CA LYS A 61 -17.57 7.85 -1.91
C LYS A 61 -16.91 7.33 -3.19
N ALA A 62 -15.59 7.29 -3.18
CA ALA A 62 -14.76 6.84 -4.29
C ALA A 62 -14.16 5.46 -3.99
N LYS A 63 -13.44 4.92 -4.97
CA LYS A 63 -12.74 3.63 -4.89
C LYS A 63 -11.24 3.82 -5.06
N ALA A 64 -10.46 2.85 -4.56
CA ALA A 64 -9.01 2.82 -4.71
C ALA A 64 -8.56 1.52 -5.38
N ILE A 65 -7.52 1.64 -6.22
CA ILE A 65 -6.68 0.52 -6.65
C ILE A 65 -5.30 0.75 -6.06
N LEU A 66 -4.73 -0.28 -5.46
CA LEU A 66 -3.36 -0.26 -4.98
C LEU A 66 -2.43 -0.80 -6.07
N ILE A 67 -1.26 -0.18 -6.20
CA ILE A 67 -0.19 -0.70 -7.07
C ILE A 67 1.14 -0.77 -6.30
N GLY A 68 1.90 -1.82 -6.56
CA GLY A 68 3.13 -2.15 -5.84
C GLY A 68 4.14 -2.88 -6.70
N HIS A 69 5.34 -3.09 -6.15
CA HIS A 69 6.34 -3.94 -6.77
C HIS A 69 6.30 -5.36 -6.19
N GLU A 70 6.43 -5.47 -4.86
CA GLU A 70 6.52 -6.74 -4.14
C GLU A 70 5.12 -7.26 -3.75
N PRO A 71 4.90 -8.58 -3.73
CA PRO A 71 3.60 -9.17 -3.37
C PRO A 71 3.36 -9.26 -1.86
N SER A 72 4.40 -9.10 -1.04
CA SER A 72 4.29 -9.17 0.41
C SER A 72 5.32 -8.26 1.09
N MET A 73 5.17 -8.08 2.39
CA MET A 73 6.07 -7.36 3.29
C MET A 73 6.56 -8.29 4.39
N MET A 74 7.66 -7.94 5.04
CA MET A 74 8.08 -8.64 6.25
C MET A 74 7.09 -8.42 7.40
N GLN A 75 7.09 -9.33 8.36
CA GLN A 75 6.38 -9.13 9.61
C GLN A 75 7.12 -8.11 10.50
N PRO A 76 6.42 -7.19 11.21
CA PRO A 76 4.96 -7.11 11.38
C PRO A 76 4.23 -6.23 10.34
N TYR A 77 4.92 -5.62 9.37
CA TYR A 77 4.31 -4.68 8.43
C TYR A 77 3.19 -5.30 7.60
N GLN A 78 3.36 -6.55 7.16
CA GLN A 78 2.29 -7.27 6.46
C GLN A 78 1.01 -7.33 7.28
N ARG A 79 1.07 -7.66 8.59
CA ARG A 79 -0.12 -7.69 9.45
C ARG A 79 -0.79 -6.32 9.57
N TYR A 80 -0.02 -5.24 9.66
CA TYR A 80 -0.58 -3.90 9.72
C TYR A 80 -1.20 -3.46 8.40
N PHE A 81 -0.57 -3.83 7.28
CA PHE A 81 -1.12 -3.63 5.94
C PHE A 81 -2.44 -4.40 5.78
N ASP A 82 -2.46 -5.71 6.10
CA ASP A 82 -3.65 -6.56 6.02
C ASP A 82 -4.81 -5.99 6.85
N ALA A 83 -4.53 -5.52 8.08
CA ALA A 83 -5.54 -4.89 8.92
C ALA A 83 -6.09 -3.59 8.33
N ILE A 84 -5.28 -2.81 7.59
CA ILE A 84 -5.75 -1.63 6.85
C ILE A 84 -6.61 -2.09 5.66
N ILE A 85 -6.18 -3.09 4.90
CA ILE A 85 -6.96 -3.60 3.76
C ILE A 85 -8.32 -4.15 4.23
N GLU A 86 -8.34 -4.92 5.31
CA GLU A 86 -9.58 -5.42 5.92
C GLU A 86 -10.48 -4.28 6.39
N GLU A 87 -9.92 -3.27 7.08
CA GLU A 87 -10.69 -2.10 7.52
C GLU A 87 -11.32 -1.36 6.34
N TYR A 88 -10.66 -1.31 5.17
CA TYR A 88 -11.07 -0.57 3.97
C TYR A 88 -11.48 -1.46 2.78
N ALA A 89 -11.95 -2.68 3.05
CA ALA A 89 -12.36 -3.65 2.03
C ALA A 89 -13.56 -3.19 1.17
N ASP A 90 -14.37 -2.26 1.68
CA ASP A 90 -15.44 -1.59 0.92
C ASP A 90 -14.91 -0.53 -0.06
N VAL A 91 -13.65 -0.10 0.05
CA VAL A 91 -13.05 0.99 -0.74
C VAL A 91 -12.00 0.47 -1.72
N VAL A 92 -11.13 -0.42 -1.25
CA VAL A 92 -10.08 -1.05 -2.05
C VAL A 92 -10.72 -2.07 -2.99
N MET A 93 -10.53 -1.88 -4.30
CA MET A 93 -11.11 -2.78 -5.31
C MET A 93 -10.17 -3.92 -5.67
N ASP A 94 -8.87 -3.62 -5.75
CA ASP A 94 -7.86 -4.55 -6.23
C ASP A 94 -6.45 -4.04 -5.87
N GLU A 95 -5.49 -4.95 -5.91
CA GLU A 95 -4.07 -4.71 -5.68
C GLU A 95 -3.25 -5.34 -6.82
N PHE A 96 -2.48 -4.53 -7.55
CA PHE A 96 -1.61 -5.00 -8.62
C PHE A 96 -0.15 -4.94 -8.19
N VAL A 97 0.48 -6.11 -8.10
CA VAL A 97 1.88 -6.32 -7.69
C VAL A 97 2.64 -7.08 -8.78
N GLY A 98 3.96 -7.20 -8.61
CA GLY A 98 4.82 -7.94 -9.52
C GLY A 98 5.94 -8.66 -8.77
N HIS A 99 7.19 -8.40 -9.18
CA HIS A 99 8.42 -8.97 -8.62
C HIS A 99 8.65 -10.48 -8.83
N THR A 100 7.61 -11.30 -8.75
CA THR A 100 7.73 -12.77 -8.86
C THR A 100 8.16 -13.25 -10.25
N HIS A 101 7.93 -12.42 -11.28
CA HIS A 101 8.13 -12.77 -12.70
C HIS A 101 7.31 -13.98 -13.16
N THR A 102 6.21 -14.24 -12.44
CA THR A 102 5.25 -15.32 -12.67
C THR A 102 3.83 -14.75 -12.70
N GLU A 103 2.90 -15.53 -13.24
CA GLU A 103 1.47 -15.22 -13.20
C GLU A 103 0.85 -15.88 -11.97
N ASP A 104 0.52 -15.08 -10.95
CA ASP A 104 -0.08 -15.55 -9.70
C ASP A 104 -1.28 -14.68 -9.30
N VAL A 105 -2.20 -15.25 -8.50
CA VAL A 105 -3.31 -14.52 -7.89
C VAL A 105 -3.32 -14.82 -6.39
N CYS A 106 -3.30 -13.76 -5.58
CA CYS A 106 -3.49 -13.86 -4.13
C CYS A 106 -4.93 -13.45 -3.76
N VAL A 107 -5.54 -14.17 -2.84
CA VAL A 107 -6.87 -13.84 -2.32
C VAL A 107 -6.74 -13.48 -0.85
N VAL A 108 -7.05 -12.23 -0.52
CA VAL A 108 -7.14 -11.76 0.86
C VAL A 108 -8.56 -12.04 1.38
N THR A 109 -8.67 -12.86 2.41
CA THR A 109 -9.95 -13.17 3.08
C THR A 109 -10.00 -12.49 4.44
N ALA A 110 -11.13 -11.87 4.78
CA ALA A 110 -11.40 -11.42 6.15
C ALA A 110 -11.39 -12.62 7.11
N ALA A 111 -10.89 -12.41 8.33
CA ALA A 111 -10.81 -13.44 9.36
C ALA A 111 -12.15 -13.69 10.06
#